data_AF-A0A150TCR1-F1
#
_entry.id   AF-A0A150TCR1-F1
#
_cell.length_a   1.000
_cell.length_b   1.000
_cell.length_c   1.000
_cell.angle_alpha   90.00
_cell.angle_beta   90.00
_cell.angle_gamma   90.00
#
_symmetry.space_group_name_H-M   'P 1'
#
loop_
_entity.id
_entity.type
_entity.pdbx_description
1 polymer ?
#
loop_
_entity_poly.entity_id
_entity_poly.type
_entity_poly.pdbx_seq_one_letter_code
_entity_poly.pdbx_strand_id
1 'polypeptide(L)' 'MAERVRELMEALPPDKQAEVLDFVEFLRARSAPVVESEAVRKARLRSERAGALRDAFTIAPDFDAPLPEDILRDFEGG' A
#
# COMPACT_ATOMS: atom_id res chain seq x y z
N MET A 1 -3.97 33.94 -9.68
CA MET A 1 -4.47 32.58 -9.39
C MET A 1 -5.87 32.62 -8.76
N ALA A 2 -6.04 33.31 -7.63
CA ALA A 2 -7.35 33.43 -6.96
C ALA A 2 -8.45 34.07 -7.84
N GLU A 3 -8.13 35.13 -8.59
CA GLU A 3 -9.10 35.76 -9.52
C GLU A 3 -9.56 34.81 -10.62
N ARG A 4 -8.63 34.07 -11.26
CA ARG A 4 -8.97 33.05 -12.26
C ARG A 4 -9.86 31.94 -11.72
N VAL A 5 -9.67 31.54 -10.45
CA VAL A 5 -10.52 30.52 -9.81
C VAL A 5 -11.93 31.08 -9.55
N ARG A 6 -12.04 32.35 -9.16
CA ARG A 6 -13.32 33.03 -8.98
C ARG A 6 -14.10 33.10 -10.29
N GLU A 7 -13.46 33.55 -11.37
CA GLU A 7 -14.06 33.60 -12.71
C GLU A 7 -14.57 32.24 -13.18
N LEU A 8 -13.79 31.17 -12.94
CA LEU A 8 -14.20 29.80 -13.28
C LEU A 8 -15.37 29.29 -12.43
N MET A 9 -15.41 29.64 -11.14
CA MET A 9 -16.52 29.28 -10.25
C MET A 9 -17.82 29.99 -10.64
N GLU A 10 -17.75 31.27 -10.97
CA GLU A 10 -18.91 32.07 -11.40
C GLU A 10 -19.47 31.61 -12.75
N ALA A 11 -18.64 31.03 -13.63
CA ALA A 11 -19.05 30.46 -14.91
C ALA A 11 -19.79 29.12 -14.79
N LEU A 12 -19.77 28.47 -13.61
CA LEU A 12 -20.42 27.18 -13.39
C LEU A 12 -21.89 27.34 -12.94
N PRO A 13 -22.79 26.44 -13.33
CA PRO A 13 -24.13 26.35 -12.74
C PRO A 13 -24.08 26.11 -11.21
N PRO A 14 -25.09 26.54 -10.45
CA PRO A 14 -25.09 26.42 -8.98
C PRO A 14 -24.82 25.01 -8.46
N ASP A 15 -25.40 23.98 -9.08
CA ASP A 15 -25.21 22.59 -8.67
C ASP A 15 -23.74 22.14 -8.83
N LYS A 16 -23.05 22.64 -9.85
CA LYS A 16 -21.64 22.37 -10.08
C LYS A 16 -20.73 23.15 -9.14
N GLN A 17 -21.13 24.34 -8.73
CA GLN A 17 -20.42 25.08 -7.68
C GLN A 17 -20.49 24.31 -6.35
N ALA A 18 -21.67 23.79 -5.99
CA ALA A 18 -21.84 22.96 -4.80
C ALA A 18 -20.96 21.70 -4.84
N GLU A 19 -20.93 20.98 -5.97
CA GLU A 19 -20.09 19.79 -6.15
C GLU A 19 -18.58 20.10 -5.98
N VAL A 20 -18.11 21.25 -6.49
CA VAL A 20 -16.72 21.67 -6.30
C VAL A 20 -16.42 21.98 -4.84
N LEU A 21 -17.32 22.65 -4.14
CA LEU A 21 -17.16 22.96 -2.72
C LEU A 21 -17.12 21.67 -1.88
N ASP A 22 -18.03 20.74 -2.13
CA ASP A 22 -18.04 19.41 -1.49
C ASP A 22 -16.73 18.67 -1.73
N PHE A 23 -16.22 18.71 -2.96
CA PHE A 23 -14.94 18.07 -3.30
C PHE A 23 -13.76 18.72 -2.57
N VAL A 24 -13.75 20.05 -2.43
CA VAL A 24 -12.73 20.76 -1.64
C VAL A 24 -12.81 20.38 -0.16
N GLU A 25 -14.01 20.26 0.39
CA GLU A 25 -14.21 19.78 1.77
C GLU A 25 -13.71 18.35 1.95
N PHE A 26 -14.03 17.46 1.00
CA PHE A 26 -13.50 16.10 0.98
C PHE A 26 -11.96 16.08 0.97
N LEU A 27 -11.32 16.90 0.12
CA LEU A 27 -9.86 16.98 0.06
C LEU A 27 -9.28 17.48 1.39
N ARG A 28 -9.92 18.45 2.04
CA ARG A 28 -9.51 18.92 3.38
C ARG A 28 -9.62 17.82 4.42
N ALA A 29 -10.73 17.10 4.45
CA ALA A 29 -10.93 15.98 5.37
C ALA A 29 -9.93 14.85 5.13
N ARG A 30 -9.60 14.56 3.87
CA ARG A 30 -8.62 13.52 3.49
C ARG A 30 -7.18 13.92 3.78
N SER A 31 -6.84 15.20 3.60
CA SER A 31 -5.48 15.73 3.81
C SER A 31 -5.22 16.14 5.27
N ALA A 32 -6.27 16.25 6.08
CA ALA A 32 -6.12 16.39 7.52
C ALA A 32 -5.24 15.22 8.02
N PRO A 33 -4.19 15.51 8.80
CA PRO A 33 -3.42 14.45 9.42
C PRO A 33 -4.41 13.67 10.30
N VAL A 34 -4.74 12.45 9.87
CA VAL A 34 -5.45 11.52 10.72
C VAL A 34 -4.60 11.40 11.97
N VAL A 35 -5.15 11.75 13.12
CA VAL A 35 -4.56 11.38 14.40
C VAL A 35 -4.62 9.86 14.42
N GLU A 36 -3.61 9.23 13.82
CA GLU A 36 -3.54 7.78 13.69
C GLU A 36 -3.53 7.25 15.12
N SER A 37 -4.57 6.48 15.45
CA SER A 37 -4.53 5.71 16.69
C SER A 37 -3.29 4.81 16.64
N GLU A 38 -2.68 4.60 17.81
CA GLU A 38 -1.49 3.76 17.92
C GLU A 38 -1.70 2.35 17.32
N ALA A 39 -2.95 1.87 17.31
CA ALA A 39 -3.37 0.62 16.69
C ALA A 39 -3.23 0.63 15.15
N VAL A 40 -3.64 1.71 14.47
CA VAL A 40 -3.54 1.85 13.01
C VAL A 40 -2.07 1.95 12.59
N ARG A 41 -1.26 2.72 13.32
CA ARG A 41 0.18 2.83 13.08
C ARG A 41 0.89 1.47 13.24
N LYS A 42 0.54 0.70 14.28
CA LYS A 42 1.08 -0.67 14.49
C LYS A 42 0.61 -1.67 13.44
N ALA A 43 -0.60 -1.51 12.89
CA ALA A 43 -1.09 -2.35 11.80
C ALA A 43 -0.34 -2.08 10.49
N ARG A 44 -0.11 -0.81 10.16
CA ARG A 44 0.66 -0.40 8.98
C ARG A 44 2.11 -0.89 9.04
N LEU A 45 2.80 -0.70 10.17
CA LEU A 45 4.16 -1.21 10.38
C LEU A 45 4.26 -2.74 10.26
N ARG A 46 3.20 -3.48 10.63
CA ARG A 46 3.14 -4.93 10.43
C ARG A 46 2.93 -5.31 8.97
N SER A 47 2.10 -4.56 8.25
CA SER A 47 1.89 -4.75 6.81
C SER A 47 3.14 -4.45 5.99
N GLU A 48 3.92 -3.44 6.37
CA GLU A 48 5.19 -3.08 5.73
C GLU A 48 6.30 -4.13 5.98
N ARG A 49 6.12 -5.04 6.96
CA ARG A 49 7.03 -6.18 7.21
C ARG A 49 6.72 -7.41 6.36
N ALA A 50 5.51 -7.52 5.80
CA ALA A 50 5.19 -8.61 4.88
C ALA A 50 5.94 -8.41 3.56
N GLY A 51 6.94 -9.24 3.29
CA GLY A 51 7.84 -9.09 2.14
C GLY A 51 9.14 -8.35 2.41
N ALA A 52 9.49 -8.04 3.68
CA ALA A 52 10.77 -7.42 4.02
C ALA A 52 12.00 -8.29 3.65
N LEU A 53 11.79 -9.59 3.43
CA LEU A 53 12.79 -10.55 2.97
C LEU A 53 12.56 -10.99 1.51
N ARG A 54 11.66 -10.32 0.79
CA ARG A 54 11.48 -10.55 -0.64
C ARG A 54 12.82 -10.21 -1.30
N ASP A 55 13.41 -11.20 -1.96
CA ASP A 55 14.73 -11.14 -2.62
C ASP A 55 15.96 -11.23 -1.67
N ALA A 56 15.76 -11.50 -0.37
CA ALA A 56 16.87 -11.75 0.56
C ALA A 56 17.51 -13.14 0.41
N PHE A 57 16.88 -14.04 -0.36
CA PHE A 57 17.38 -15.40 -0.58
C PHE A 57 17.21 -15.77 -2.06
N THR A 58 18.27 -16.34 -2.62
CA THR A 58 18.24 -16.97 -3.95
C THR A 58 17.93 -18.45 -3.75
N ILE A 59 16.79 -18.91 -4.28
CA ILE A 59 16.47 -20.34 -4.32
C ILE A 59 17.35 -20.96 -5.42
N ALA A 60 18.06 -22.03 -5.09
CA ALA A 60 18.85 -22.76 -6.07
C ALA A 60 17.93 -23.42 -7.11
N PRO A 61 18.31 -23.50 -8.40
CA PRO A 61 17.48 -24.07 -9.45
C PRO A 61 17.04 -25.53 -9.22
N ASP A 62 17.79 -26.25 -8.38
CA ASP A 62 17.62 -27.66 -8.03
C ASP A 62 17.04 -27.86 -6.63
N PHE A 63 16.49 -26.81 -5.99
CA PHE A 63 15.91 -26.93 -4.65
C PHE A 63 14.81 -27.99 -4.56
N ASP A 64 14.01 -28.14 -5.63
CA ASP A 64 12.95 -29.15 -5.72
C ASP A 64 13.42 -30.47 -6.37
N ALA A 65 14.72 -30.61 -6.67
CA ALA A 65 15.25 -31.86 -7.21
C ALA A 65 15.23 -32.96 -6.14
N PRO A 66 15.04 -34.23 -6.52
CA PRO A 66 15.18 -35.32 -5.57
C PRO A 66 16.59 -35.31 -4.98
N LEU A 67 16.69 -35.61 -3.68
CA LEU A 67 17.98 -35.75 -3.02
C LEU A 67 18.78 -36.88 -3.69
N PRO A 68 20.11 -36.74 -3.82
CA PRO A 68 20.97 -37.81 -4.29
C PRO A 68 20.81 -39.12 -3.48
N GLU A 69 20.93 -40.27 -4.14
CA GLU A 69 20.69 -41.59 -3.52
C GLU A 69 21.62 -41.90 -2.33
N ASP A 70 22.84 -41.38 -2.36
CA ASP A 70 23.81 -41.50 -1.27
C ASP A 70 23.36 -40.72 -0.03
N ILE A 71 22.77 -39.54 -0.22
CA ILE A 71 22.18 -38.74 0.87
C ILE A 71 20.88 -39.39 1.36
N LEU A 72 20.01 -39.85 0.46
CA LEU A 72 18.72 -40.46 0.82
C LEU A 72 18.89 -41.68 1.75
N ARG A 73 19.92 -42.51 1.54
CA ARG A 73 20.22 -43.67 2.40
C ARG A 73 20.48 -43.29 3.86
N ASP A 74 21.03 -42.11 4.11
CA ASP A 74 21.28 -41.62 5.46
C ASP A 74 19.98 -41.16 6.16
N PHE A 75 18.94 -40.80 5.40
CA PHE A 75 17.64 -40.36 5.93
C PHE A 75 16.59 -41.48 6.01
N GLU A 76 16.66 -42.48 5.12
CA GLU A 76 15.67 -43.57 5.04
C GLU A 76 15.88 -44.66 6.11
N GLY A 77 16.98 -44.62 6.86
CA GLY A 77 17.28 -45.56 7.94
C GLY A 77 17.70 -46.93 7.39
N GLY A 78 18.88 -47.41 7.81
CA GLY A 78 19.38 -48.74 7.47
C GLY A 78 18.53 -49.89 8.01
#